data_AF-A0AAN0UCJ5-F1
#
_entry.id   AF-A0AAN0UCJ5-F1
#
_cell.length_a   1.000
_cell.length_b   1.000
_cell.length_c   1.000
_cell.angle_alpha   90.00
_cell.angle_beta   90.00
_cell.angle_gamma   90.00
#
_symmetry.space_group_name_H-M   'P 1'
#
loop_
_entity.id
_entity.type
_entity.pdbx_description
1 polymer ?
#
loop_
_entity_poly.entity_id
_entity_poly.type
_entity_poly.pdbx_seq_one_letter_code
_entity_poly.pdbx_strand_id
1 'polypeptide(L)'
;MKIAIIGSGISGLYAAWRLSEQHQVTVYEKNNYFGGHTDTHELEIEGTKVAVDSGFIVFNDYNYPLFTNMLKKLGVETQSSDMSFSVNNLVSGLQYNPSKKWSLFARPQNFLNRKFLQMLSDLLRFYDDNKDIDVADIDPNLSIEEYLDLHKYSHEFRYEHLYPMCGALWSAPVEQVGQIPYRFVVSFFQHHRMLQLKERPQWQTVKHGSASYIRAIQKHCPSIEWKFAEVKAVSRSPETVLIETVEGQTQYDWVIFASHADDSLSLLKDSSLLEREILSKFGYQDNRMVVHRDLSIMPKSRLQWASWHVHVTPKSQVQNEVSDIHYGFTYWMNNLQNLSCATQIFSTLNPNMKIKAQDILVERKYRHPVFDAKAIQAQSRWQEINGQNRTSFCGAYWGWGFHEDGARSASRVVEQLLAL
;
A
#
# COMPACT_ATOMS: atom_id res chain seq x y z
N MET A 1 5.85 0.01 -31.85
CA MET A 1 5.83 1.38 -31.28
C MET A 1 7.00 1.57 -30.32
N LYS A 2 7.46 2.82 -30.17
CA LYS A 2 8.39 3.29 -29.15
C LYS A 2 7.58 3.93 -28.01
N ILE A 3 7.64 3.36 -26.81
CA ILE A 3 6.79 3.69 -25.67
C ILE A 3 7.66 4.20 -24.51
N ALA A 4 7.32 5.36 -23.97
CA ALA A 4 7.89 5.86 -22.72
C ALA A 4 6.98 5.47 -21.54
N ILE A 5 7.56 4.93 -20.46
CA ILE A 5 6.88 4.65 -19.21
C ILE A 5 7.50 5.54 -18.13
N ILE A 6 6.69 6.40 -17.52
CA ILE A 6 7.13 7.36 -16.50
C ILE A 6 6.75 6.81 -15.13
N GLY A 7 7.75 6.44 -14.34
CA GLY A 7 7.61 5.80 -13.03
C GLY A 7 7.88 4.30 -13.09
N SER A 8 8.73 3.81 -12.20
CA SER A 8 9.10 2.40 -12.10
C SER A 8 8.45 1.67 -10.92
N GLY A 9 7.31 2.16 -10.45
CA GLY A 9 6.45 1.39 -9.53
C GLY A 9 5.94 0.11 -10.18
N ILE A 10 5.25 -0.74 -9.42
CA ILE A 10 4.68 -2.01 -9.94
C ILE A 10 3.86 -1.83 -11.21
N SER A 11 3.09 -0.75 -11.34
CA SER A 11 2.33 -0.47 -12.56
C SER A 11 3.24 -0.28 -13.78
N GLY A 12 4.31 0.49 -13.64
CA GLY A 12 5.25 0.75 -14.72
C GLY A 12 6.07 -0.49 -15.07
N LEU A 13 6.51 -1.23 -14.04
CA LEU A 13 7.26 -2.48 -14.22
C LEU A 13 6.42 -3.58 -14.87
N TYR A 14 5.16 -3.73 -14.47
CA TYR A 14 4.25 -4.70 -15.07
C TYR A 14 3.95 -4.35 -16.54
N ALA A 15 3.72 -3.06 -16.83
CA ALA A 15 3.54 -2.59 -18.21
C ALA A 15 4.80 -2.82 -19.05
N ALA A 16 5.98 -2.48 -18.53
CA ALA A 16 7.26 -2.67 -19.22
C ALA A 16 7.52 -4.14 -19.53
N TRP A 17 7.37 -5.01 -18.52
CA TRP A 17 7.51 -6.45 -18.66
C TRP A 17 6.64 -7.00 -19.81
N ARG A 18 5.35 -6.65 -19.82
CA ARG A 18 4.42 -7.16 -20.83
C ARG A 18 4.60 -6.57 -22.22
N LEU A 19 4.96 -5.29 -22.34
CA LEU A 19 5.06 -4.60 -23.64
C LEU A 19 6.43 -4.80 -24.30
N SER A 20 7.47 -5.11 -23.54
CA SER A 20 8.85 -5.25 -24.05
C SER A 20 9.06 -6.37 -25.08
N GLU A 21 8.12 -7.33 -25.16
CA GLU A 21 8.15 -8.41 -26.15
C GLU A 21 7.78 -7.92 -27.57
N GLN A 22 7.01 -6.84 -27.69
CA GLN A 22 6.46 -6.36 -28.98
C GLN A 22 6.77 -4.89 -29.28
N HIS A 23 7.22 -4.14 -28.27
CA HIS A 23 7.46 -2.70 -28.37
C HIS A 23 8.85 -2.33 -27.85
N GLN A 24 9.38 -1.22 -28.36
CA GLN A 24 10.57 -0.59 -27.77
C GLN A 24 10.13 0.21 -26.55
N VAL A 25 10.56 -0.20 -25.36
CA VAL A 25 10.10 0.39 -24.09
C VAL A 25 11.27 1.10 -23.41
N THR A 26 11.07 2.36 -23.03
CA THR A 26 11.97 3.08 -22.13
C THR A 26 11.24 3.35 -20.81
N VAL A 27 11.83 2.95 -19.68
CA VAL A 27 11.34 3.25 -18.33
C VAL A 27 12.14 4.39 -17.73
N TYR A 28 11.46 5.46 -17.33
CA TYR A 28 12.02 6.62 -16.65
C TYR A 28 11.71 6.58 -15.16
N GLU A 29 12.74 6.72 -14.33
CA GLU A 29 12.63 6.76 -12.87
C GLU A 29 13.39 7.98 -12.31
N LYS A 30 12.74 8.74 -11.42
CA LYS A 30 13.32 9.94 -10.81
C LYS A 30 14.27 9.61 -9.65
N ASN A 31 14.09 8.47 -9.00
CA ASN A 31 14.95 8.00 -7.93
C ASN A 31 16.23 7.35 -8.48
N ASN A 32 17.16 7.06 -7.57
CA ASN A 32 18.39 6.30 -7.87
C ASN A 32 18.20 4.77 -7.76
N TYR A 33 16.96 4.30 -7.71
CA TYR A 33 16.58 2.88 -7.66
C TYR A 33 15.24 2.70 -8.39
N PHE A 34 15.02 1.50 -8.96
CA PHE A 34 13.75 1.14 -9.57
C PHE A 34 12.84 0.46 -8.54
N GLY A 35 11.53 0.70 -8.63
CA GLY A 35 10.52 0.01 -7.81
C GLY A 35 9.53 0.92 -7.09
N GLY A 36 9.89 2.18 -6.83
CA GLY A 36 9.07 3.08 -6.03
C GLY A 36 8.78 2.51 -4.64
N HIS A 37 7.54 2.10 -4.37
CA HIS A 37 7.19 1.43 -3.11
C HIS A 37 7.75 -0.01 -2.99
N THR A 38 8.27 -0.60 -4.07
CA THR A 38 9.12 -1.80 -3.99
C THR A 38 10.53 -1.36 -3.64
N ASP A 39 10.78 -1.23 -2.35
CA ASP A 39 12.03 -0.66 -1.80
C ASP A 39 12.64 -1.66 -0.82
N THR A 40 13.70 -2.33 -1.27
CA THR A 40 14.47 -3.33 -0.52
C THR A 40 15.82 -2.74 -0.11
N HIS A 41 16.13 -2.80 1.18
CA HIS A 41 17.39 -2.37 1.75
C HIS A 41 18.30 -3.57 2.02
N GLU A 42 19.44 -3.61 1.35
CA GLU A 42 20.49 -4.58 1.62
C GLU A 42 21.31 -4.10 2.82
N LEU A 43 21.14 -4.74 3.97
CA LEU A 43 21.77 -4.37 5.24
C LEU A 43 22.76 -5.45 5.67
N GLU A 44 23.84 -5.05 6.35
CA GLU A 44 24.77 -5.97 7.01
C GLU A 44 24.51 -5.96 8.52
N ILE A 45 23.98 -7.07 9.03
CA ILE A 45 23.58 -7.23 10.43
C ILE A 45 24.32 -8.45 10.99
N GLU A 46 25.20 -8.24 11.97
CA GLU A 46 25.96 -9.31 12.63
C GLU A 46 26.77 -10.16 11.62
N GLY A 47 27.35 -9.53 10.59
CA GLY A 47 28.08 -10.19 9.51
C GLY A 47 27.21 -10.96 8.51
N THR A 48 25.88 -10.87 8.63
CA THR A 48 24.91 -11.46 7.70
C THR A 48 24.28 -10.39 6.83
N LYS A 49 24.28 -10.59 5.51
CA LYS A 49 23.51 -9.74 4.59
C LYS A 49 22.04 -10.08 4.67
N VAL A 50 21.21 -9.08 4.94
CA VAL A 50 19.75 -9.22 5.03
C VAL A 50 19.09 -8.19 4.14
N ALA A 51 18.11 -8.63 3.35
CA ALA A 51 17.28 -7.79 2.51
C ALA A 51 15.99 -7.47 3.26
N VAL A 52 15.75 -6.19 3.55
CA VAL A 52 14.58 -5.74 4.32
C VAL A 52 13.73 -4.81 3.46
N ASP A 53 12.47 -5.18 3.25
CA ASP A 53 11.51 -4.33 2.54
C ASP A 53 10.91 -3.28 3.48
N SER A 54 10.74 -2.06 2.99
CA SER A 54 10.12 -0.97 3.76
C SER A 54 8.87 -0.37 3.14
N GLY A 55 8.49 -0.78 1.93
CA GLY A 55 7.23 -0.39 1.30
C GLY A 55 6.32 -1.60 1.09
N PHE A 56 6.39 -2.22 -0.10
CA PHE A 56 5.70 -3.47 -0.38
C PHE A 56 6.44 -4.67 0.24
N ILE A 57 5.75 -5.44 1.08
CA ILE A 57 6.35 -6.54 1.84
C ILE A 57 5.67 -7.89 1.58
N VAL A 58 4.34 -7.91 1.51
CA VAL A 58 3.53 -9.13 1.49
C VAL A 58 2.42 -9.12 0.45
N PHE A 59 2.04 -10.31 0.02
CA PHE A 59 0.92 -10.56 -0.89
C PHE A 59 0.31 -11.95 -0.62
N ASN A 60 -0.74 -12.33 -1.34
CA ASN A 60 -1.26 -13.70 -1.33
C ASN A 60 -1.81 -14.09 -2.70
N ASP A 61 -1.71 -15.36 -3.06
CA ASP A 61 -2.05 -15.87 -4.40
C ASP A 61 -3.51 -15.61 -4.80
N TYR A 62 -4.42 -15.53 -3.82
CA TYR A 62 -5.85 -15.35 -4.05
C TYR A 62 -6.18 -13.91 -4.47
N ASN A 63 -5.66 -12.92 -3.73
CA ASN A 63 -5.96 -11.51 -3.97
C ASN A 63 -4.98 -10.86 -4.96
N TYR A 64 -3.87 -11.52 -5.29
CA TYR A 64 -2.81 -10.98 -6.15
C TYR A 64 -2.53 -11.88 -7.36
N PRO A 65 -3.54 -12.25 -8.17
CA PRO A 65 -3.37 -13.22 -9.25
C PRO A 65 -2.40 -12.75 -10.34
N LEU A 66 -2.43 -11.48 -10.74
CA LEU A 66 -1.54 -10.96 -11.79
C LEU A 66 -0.10 -10.88 -11.30
N PHE A 67 0.11 -10.34 -10.10
CA PHE A 67 1.44 -10.28 -9.50
C PHE A 67 2.02 -11.67 -9.28
N THR A 68 1.24 -12.60 -8.73
CA THR A 68 1.66 -14.00 -8.50
C THR A 68 2.04 -14.68 -9.81
N ASN A 69 1.25 -14.49 -10.87
CA ASN A 69 1.56 -15.04 -12.19
C ASN A 69 2.86 -14.44 -12.76
N MET A 70 3.08 -13.13 -12.61
CA MET A 70 4.31 -12.47 -13.03
C MET A 70 5.53 -13.06 -12.30
N LEU A 71 5.46 -13.19 -10.97
CA LEU A 71 6.55 -13.79 -10.19
C LEU A 71 6.87 -15.23 -10.66
N LYS A 72 5.84 -16.06 -10.89
CA LYS A 72 6.00 -17.42 -11.41
C LYS A 72 6.68 -17.44 -12.77
N LYS A 73 6.26 -16.58 -13.71
CA LYS A 73 6.88 -16.49 -15.05
C LYS A 73 8.33 -16.00 -15.01
N LEU A 74 8.66 -15.13 -14.06
CA LEU A 74 10.01 -14.61 -13.85
C LEU A 74 10.92 -15.56 -13.03
N GLY A 75 10.38 -16.68 -12.53
CA GLY A 75 11.10 -17.60 -11.66
C GLY A 75 11.50 -17.00 -10.31
N VAL A 76 10.73 -16.04 -9.80
CA VAL A 76 11.00 -15.37 -8.52
C VAL A 76 10.39 -16.19 -7.38
N GLU A 77 11.23 -16.64 -6.47
CA GLU A 77 10.82 -17.43 -5.31
C GLU A 77 10.08 -16.59 -4.27
N THR A 78 9.07 -17.19 -3.65
CA THR A 78 8.29 -16.62 -2.57
C THR A 78 8.28 -17.58 -1.38
N GLN A 79 7.92 -17.09 -0.20
CA GLN A 79 7.86 -17.89 1.02
C GLN A 79 6.68 -17.45 1.88
N SER A 80 6.15 -18.36 2.70
CA SER A 80 5.06 -18.07 3.62
C SER A 80 5.43 -16.94 4.59
N SER A 81 4.48 -16.06 4.87
CA SER A 81 4.62 -14.92 5.77
C SER A 81 3.58 -14.99 6.89
N ASP A 82 3.97 -14.64 8.11
CA ASP A 82 3.04 -14.46 9.22
C ASP A 82 2.47 -13.03 9.18
N MET A 83 1.14 -12.93 9.10
CA MET A 83 0.39 -11.67 9.09
C MET A 83 -0.43 -11.47 10.36
N SER A 84 0.14 -11.88 11.51
CA SER A 84 -0.51 -11.65 12.79
C SER A 84 -0.61 -10.15 13.09
N PHE A 85 -1.71 -9.77 13.73
CA PHE A 85 -2.03 -8.40 14.11
C PHE A 85 -2.10 -8.26 15.63
N SER A 86 -1.78 -7.08 16.15
CA SER A 86 -1.94 -6.76 17.57
C SER A 86 -2.13 -5.26 17.78
N VAL A 87 -2.80 -4.92 18.87
CA VAL A 87 -2.98 -3.55 19.34
C VAL A 87 -2.40 -3.44 20.73
N ASN A 88 -1.63 -2.39 20.95
CA ASN A 88 -1.16 -1.96 22.26
C ASN A 88 -1.58 -0.50 22.49
N ASN A 89 -2.65 -0.35 23.26
CA ASN A 89 -3.16 0.95 23.64
C ASN A 89 -2.60 1.37 24.99
N LEU A 90 -1.65 2.31 24.99
CA LEU A 90 -1.03 2.86 26.19
C LEU A 90 -1.93 3.88 26.91
N VAL A 91 -3.00 4.35 26.27
CA VAL A 91 -3.98 5.29 26.83
C VAL A 91 -5.03 4.52 27.65
N SER A 92 -5.67 3.52 27.05
CA SER A 92 -6.70 2.71 27.71
C SER A 92 -6.12 1.53 28.51
N GLY A 93 -4.85 1.18 28.26
CA GLY A 93 -4.19 0.00 28.82
C GLY A 93 -4.57 -1.32 28.11
N LEU A 94 -5.43 -1.26 27.09
CA LEU A 94 -5.86 -2.42 26.32
C LEU A 94 -4.71 -2.98 25.49
N GLN A 95 -4.46 -4.28 25.60
CA GLN A 95 -3.50 -5.00 24.75
C GLN A 95 -4.12 -6.31 24.30
N TYR A 96 -4.16 -6.57 23.00
CA TYR A 96 -4.67 -7.83 22.47
C TYR A 96 -4.04 -8.19 21.13
N ASN A 97 -4.04 -9.49 20.84
CA ASN A 97 -3.61 -10.06 19.56
C ASN A 97 -4.69 -11.07 19.13
N PRO A 98 -5.53 -10.73 18.13
CA PRO A 98 -6.61 -11.61 17.67
C PRO A 98 -6.13 -12.79 16.84
N SER A 99 -4.90 -12.76 16.33
CA SER A 99 -4.38 -13.75 15.38
C SER A 99 -3.95 -15.07 16.00
N LYS A 100 -3.69 -15.11 17.32
CA LYS A 100 -3.38 -16.37 18.02
C LYS A 100 -4.44 -16.61 19.10
N LYS A 101 -5.17 -17.72 19.00
CA LYS A 101 -6.22 -18.09 19.99
C LYS A 101 -5.69 -18.03 21.42
N TRP A 102 -4.46 -18.49 21.65
CA TRP A 102 -3.80 -18.46 22.95
C TRP A 102 -3.34 -17.07 23.40
N SER A 103 -3.09 -16.11 22.50
CA SER A 103 -2.70 -14.74 22.87
C SER A 103 -3.87 -13.90 23.36
N LEU A 104 -5.10 -14.16 22.90
CA LEU A 104 -6.29 -13.58 23.52
C LEU A 104 -6.42 -13.98 25.00
N PHE A 105 -6.02 -15.21 25.34
CA PHE A 105 -5.96 -15.70 26.73
C PHE A 105 -4.70 -15.28 27.49
N ALA A 106 -3.69 -14.68 26.84
CA ALA A 106 -2.46 -14.24 27.51
C ALA A 106 -2.71 -13.06 28.49
N ARG A 107 -3.84 -12.37 28.36
CA ARG A 107 -4.37 -11.42 29.35
C ARG A 107 -5.82 -11.76 29.69
N PRO A 108 -6.07 -12.75 30.57
CA PRO A 108 -7.42 -13.19 30.89
C PRO A 108 -8.28 -12.07 31.52
N GLN A 109 -7.63 -11.06 32.11
CA GLN A 109 -8.27 -9.87 32.65
C GLN A 109 -9.04 -9.07 31.59
N ASN A 110 -8.65 -9.14 30.31
CA ASN A 110 -9.39 -8.48 29.23
C ASN A 110 -10.83 -9.02 29.11
N PHE A 111 -11.07 -10.29 29.43
CA PHE A 111 -12.42 -10.87 29.41
C PHE A 111 -13.29 -10.44 30.59
N LEU A 112 -12.71 -9.79 31.61
CA LEU A 112 -13.47 -9.12 32.67
C LEU A 112 -13.78 -7.65 32.29
N ASN A 113 -13.14 -7.12 31.25
CA ASN A 113 -13.35 -5.76 30.78
C ASN A 113 -14.58 -5.70 29.86
N ARG A 114 -15.67 -5.10 30.36
CA ARG A 114 -16.92 -4.93 29.60
C ARG A 114 -16.73 -4.23 28.26
N LYS A 115 -15.84 -3.24 28.18
CA LYS A 115 -15.52 -2.50 26.94
C LYS A 115 -14.90 -3.41 25.88
N PHE A 116 -14.00 -4.31 26.30
CA PHE A 116 -13.37 -5.27 25.40
C PHE A 116 -14.38 -6.31 24.89
N LEU A 117 -15.27 -6.80 25.75
CA LEU A 117 -16.34 -7.72 25.33
C LEU A 117 -17.31 -7.05 24.35
N GLN A 118 -17.65 -5.77 24.58
CA GLN A 118 -18.49 -4.99 23.66
C GLN A 118 -17.82 -4.81 22.30
N MET A 119 -16.53 -4.45 22.28
CA MET A 119 -15.73 -4.36 21.06
C MET A 119 -15.75 -5.69 20.28
N LEU A 120 -15.57 -6.83 20.96
CA LEU A 120 -15.59 -8.15 20.33
C LEU A 120 -16.98 -8.52 19.80
N SER A 121 -18.03 -8.21 20.55
CA SER A 121 -19.42 -8.43 20.10
C SER A 121 -19.73 -7.63 18.84
N ASP A 122 -19.34 -6.35 18.82
CA ASP A 122 -19.52 -5.48 17.66
C ASP A 122 -18.65 -5.90 16.48
N LEU A 123 -17.45 -6.41 16.71
CA LEU A 123 -16.62 -7.00 15.64
C LEU A 123 -17.32 -8.16 14.94
N LEU A 124 -17.87 -9.10 15.71
CA LEU A 124 -18.59 -10.25 15.16
C LEU A 124 -19.87 -9.82 14.45
N ARG A 125 -20.59 -8.85 15.02
CA ARG A 125 -21.77 -8.25 14.40
C ARG A 125 -21.43 -7.58 13.07
N PHE A 126 -20.36 -6.77 13.03
CA PHE A 126 -19.89 -6.12 11.81
C PHE A 126 -19.54 -7.14 10.72
N TYR A 127 -18.88 -8.24 11.09
CA TYR A 127 -18.59 -9.30 10.13
C TYR A 127 -19.87 -9.93 9.58
N ASP A 128 -20.83 -10.27 10.43
CA ASP A 128 -22.08 -10.90 10.02
C ASP A 128 -22.95 -9.97 9.16
N ASP A 129 -23.07 -8.70 9.55
CA ASP A 129 -23.84 -7.66 8.85
C ASP A 129 -23.29 -7.36 7.44
N ASN A 130 -22.01 -7.64 7.18
CA ASN A 130 -21.31 -7.16 5.98
C ASN A 130 -20.76 -8.26 5.06
N LYS A 131 -20.67 -9.52 5.51
CA LYS A 131 -19.99 -10.59 4.75
C LYS A 131 -20.67 -10.94 3.42
N ASP A 132 -22.01 -10.89 3.37
CA ASP A 132 -22.82 -11.40 2.25
C ASP A 132 -23.65 -10.30 1.56
N ILE A 133 -23.48 -9.03 1.94
CA ILE A 133 -24.22 -7.93 1.32
C ILE A 133 -23.68 -7.64 -0.08
N ASP A 134 -24.57 -7.24 -1.00
CA ASP A 134 -24.15 -6.75 -2.31
C ASP A 134 -23.65 -5.31 -2.17
N VAL A 135 -22.34 -5.14 -2.33
CA VAL A 135 -21.69 -3.82 -2.27
C VAL A 135 -22.15 -2.88 -3.39
N ALA A 136 -22.76 -3.40 -4.47
CA ALA A 136 -23.34 -2.59 -5.53
C ALA A 136 -24.52 -1.74 -5.04
N ASP A 137 -25.29 -2.25 -4.08
CA ASP A 137 -26.48 -1.60 -3.51
C ASP A 137 -26.16 -0.56 -2.43
N ILE A 138 -24.89 -0.46 -2.02
CA ILE A 138 -24.45 0.51 -1.03
C ILE A 138 -24.32 1.90 -1.68
N ASP A 139 -24.89 2.91 -1.00
CA ASP A 139 -24.72 4.33 -1.35
C ASP A 139 -23.22 4.67 -1.41
N PRO A 140 -22.69 5.12 -2.58
CA PRO A 140 -21.28 5.45 -2.73
C PRO A 140 -20.82 6.62 -1.86
N ASN A 141 -21.73 7.44 -1.32
CA ASN A 141 -21.40 8.58 -0.48
C ASN A 141 -21.50 8.29 1.02
N LEU A 142 -22.10 7.18 1.42
CA LEU A 142 -22.21 6.81 2.83
C LEU A 142 -20.80 6.55 3.39
N SER A 143 -20.40 7.31 4.40
CA SER A 143 -19.13 7.11 5.08
C SER A 143 -19.19 5.96 6.09
N ILE A 144 -18.03 5.42 6.46
CA ILE A 144 -17.97 4.37 7.49
C ILE A 144 -18.43 4.91 8.86
N GLU A 145 -18.15 6.17 9.22
CA GLU A 145 -18.65 6.78 10.47
C GLU A 145 -20.20 6.81 10.50
N GLU A 146 -20.82 7.29 9.43
CA GLU A 146 -22.29 7.39 9.34
C GLU A 146 -22.95 6.01 9.40
N TYR A 147 -22.40 5.01 8.71
CA TYR A 147 -22.87 3.62 8.82
C TYR A 147 -22.80 3.13 10.27
N LEU A 148 -21.69 3.36 10.95
CA LEU A 148 -21.50 2.90 12.32
C LEU A 148 -22.45 3.61 13.30
N ASP A 149 -22.78 4.88 13.07
CA ASP A 149 -23.77 5.64 13.84
C ASP A 149 -25.19 5.11 13.63
N LEU A 150 -25.61 4.94 12.38
CA LEU A 150 -26.92 4.41 12.02
C LEU A 150 -27.17 3.04 12.66
N HIS A 151 -26.15 2.20 12.69
CA HIS A 151 -26.21 0.85 13.24
C HIS A 151 -25.74 0.73 14.70
N LYS A 152 -25.49 1.87 15.38
CA LYS A 152 -25.16 1.96 16.81
C LYS A 152 -23.98 1.10 17.23
N TYR A 153 -22.91 1.10 16.44
CA TYR A 153 -21.64 0.46 16.80
C TYR A 153 -20.90 1.26 17.87
N SER A 154 -20.32 0.56 18.85
CA SER A 154 -19.65 1.17 19.99
C SER A 154 -18.40 1.97 19.62
N HIS A 155 -18.09 2.95 20.46
CA HIS A 155 -16.85 3.70 20.39
C HIS A 155 -15.63 2.76 20.50
N GLU A 156 -15.70 1.76 21.39
CA GLU A 156 -14.65 0.77 21.57
C GLU A 156 -14.36 0.00 20.28
N PHE A 157 -15.37 -0.47 19.55
CA PHE A 157 -15.17 -1.14 18.26
C PHE A 157 -14.49 -0.24 17.22
N ARG A 158 -14.94 1.01 17.11
CA ARG A 158 -14.38 2.00 16.18
C ARG A 158 -12.90 2.23 16.44
N TYR A 159 -12.56 2.65 17.66
CA TYR A 159 -11.25 3.20 17.97
C TYR A 159 -10.22 2.17 18.46
N GLU A 160 -10.64 1.01 18.99
CA GLU A 160 -9.70 -0.04 19.42
C GLU A 160 -9.46 -1.12 18.35
N HIS A 161 -10.28 -1.15 17.28
CA HIS A 161 -10.19 -2.19 16.26
C HIS A 161 -10.30 -1.67 14.82
N LEU A 162 -11.48 -1.18 14.42
CA LEU A 162 -11.75 -0.92 13.02
C LEU A 162 -10.88 0.20 12.44
N TYR A 163 -10.85 1.37 13.08
CA TYR A 163 -10.08 2.50 12.56
C TYR A 163 -8.58 2.28 12.60
N PRO A 164 -8.00 1.69 13.68
CA PRO A 164 -6.60 1.29 13.65
C PRO A 164 -6.25 0.29 12.54
N MET A 165 -7.13 -0.69 12.29
CA MET A 165 -6.93 -1.67 11.21
C MET A 165 -6.92 -0.98 9.84
N CYS A 166 -7.91 -0.14 9.57
CA CYS A 166 -7.98 0.65 8.33
C CYS A 166 -6.79 1.61 8.18
N GLY A 167 -6.38 2.28 9.26
CA GLY A 167 -5.20 3.15 9.28
C GLY A 167 -3.92 2.39 8.93
N ALA A 168 -3.76 1.16 9.41
CA ALA A 168 -2.65 0.28 9.05
C ALA A 168 -2.72 -0.18 7.59
N LEU A 169 -3.91 -0.52 7.08
CA LEU A 169 -4.10 -1.00 5.71
C LEU A 169 -3.82 0.07 4.65
N TRP A 170 -4.29 1.29 4.87
CA TRP A 170 -4.20 2.39 3.90
C TRP A 170 -3.19 3.47 4.26
N SER A 171 -2.37 3.25 5.31
CA SER A 171 -1.41 4.24 5.81
C SER A 171 -2.06 5.61 6.07
N ALA A 172 -3.31 5.59 6.54
CA ALA A 172 -4.14 6.76 6.75
C ALA A 172 -4.18 7.16 8.24
N PRO A 173 -4.25 8.45 8.58
CA PRO A 173 -4.52 8.92 9.92
C PRO A 173 -5.84 8.34 10.38
N VAL A 174 -5.87 7.81 11.59
CA VAL A 174 -7.06 7.13 12.13
C VAL A 174 -8.25 8.10 12.21
N GLU A 175 -7.99 9.39 12.42
CA GLU A 175 -8.96 10.47 12.42
C GLU A 175 -9.68 10.65 11.07
N GLN A 176 -9.04 10.25 9.97
CA GLN A 176 -9.60 10.36 8.61
C GLN A 176 -10.34 9.08 8.18
N VAL A 177 -10.12 7.95 8.86
CA VAL A 177 -10.72 6.67 8.48
C VAL A 177 -12.25 6.75 8.48
N GLY A 178 -12.85 7.46 9.45
CA GLY A 178 -14.30 7.65 9.54
C GLY A 178 -14.93 8.21 8.27
N GLN A 179 -14.17 8.94 7.45
CA GLN A 179 -14.63 9.59 6.22
C GLN A 179 -14.45 8.74 4.96
N ILE A 180 -13.81 7.57 5.06
CA ILE A 180 -13.68 6.65 3.93
C ILE A 180 -15.07 6.12 3.59
N PRO A 181 -15.47 6.08 2.30
CA PRO A 181 -16.74 5.51 1.90
C PRO A 181 -16.90 4.06 2.38
N TYR A 182 -18.02 3.79 3.05
CA TYR A 182 -18.36 2.49 3.61
C TYR A 182 -18.33 1.38 2.55
N ARG A 183 -18.85 1.67 1.35
CA ARG A 183 -18.78 0.76 0.20
C ARG A 183 -17.34 0.31 -0.12
N PHE A 184 -16.38 1.23 -0.07
CA PHE A 184 -14.97 0.93 -0.35
C PHE A 184 -14.36 0.02 0.72
N VAL A 185 -14.63 0.31 2.00
CA VAL A 185 -14.18 -0.50 3.15
C VAL A 185 -14.74 -1.91 3.06
N VAL A 186 -16.06 -2.08 2.90
CA VAL A 186 -16.69 -3.40 2.84
C VAL A 186 -16.24 -4.18 1.62
N SER A 187 -16.17 -3.53 0.44
CA SER A 187 -15.68 -4.18 -0.79
C SER A 187 -14.27 -4.73 -0.58
N PHE A 188 -13.38 -3.95 0.06
CA PHE A 188 -12.03 -4.43 0.38
C PHE A 188 -12.07 -5.61 1.35
N PHE A 189 -12.85 -5.50 2.43
CA PHE A 189 -12.91 -6.52 3.48
C PHE A 189 -13.50 -7.84 2.97
N GLN A 190 -14.53 -7.79 2.12
CA GLN A 190 -15.09 -8.95 1.42
C GLN A 190 -14.07 -9.58 0.47
N HIS A 191 -13.46 -8.77 -0.41
CA HIS A 191 -12.47 -9.25 -1.38
C HIS A 191 -11.31 -9.98 -0.69
N HIS A 192 -10.77 -9.37 0.36
CA HIS A 192 -9.61 -9.89 1.12
C HIS A 192 -9.98 -10.93 2.18
N ARG A 193 -11.23 -11.40 2.25
CA ARG A 193 -11.71 -12.39 3.23
C ARG A 193 -11.41 -11.96 4.68
N MET A 194 -11.55 -10.67 4.97
CA MET A 194 -11.32 -10.10 6.30
C MET A 194 -12.56 -10.16 7.20
N LEU A 195 -13.76 -10.36 6.63
CA LEU A 195 -15.02 -10.55 7.36
C LEU A 195 -15.27 -11.99 7.83
N GLN A 196 -14.28 -12.88 7.69
CA GLN A 196 -14.36 -14.29 8.09
C GLN A 196 -13.25 -14.69 9.06
N LEU A 197 -13.55 -15.63 9.95
CA LEU A 197 -12.62 -16.14 10.96
C LEU A 197 -11.82 -17.36 10.52
N LYS A 198 -12.25 -18.04 9.44
CA LYS A 198 -11.63 -19.26 8.90
C LYS A 198 -11.27 -19.05 7.43
N GLU A 199 -10.45 -19.94 6.88
CA GLU A 199 -10.13 -20.00 5.44
C GLU A 199 -9.56 -18.68 4.89
N ARG A 200 -8.72 -18.02 5.71
CA ARG A 200 -7.97 -16.84 5.26
C ARG A 200 -6.85 -17.27 4.31
N PRO A 201 -6.60 -16.52 3.21
CA PRO A 201 -5.49 -16.81 2.32
C PRO A 201 -4.16 -16.85 3.06
N GLN A 202 -3.28 -17.77 2.65
CA GLN A 202 -1.91 -17.81 3.16
C GLN A 202 -1.14 -16.63 2.59
N TRP A 203 -0.62 -15.79 3.48
CA TRP A 203 0.25 -14.69 3.08
C TRP A 203 1.64 -15.17 2.71
N GLN A 204 2.26 -14.47 1.77
CA GLN A 204 3.59 -14.71 1.24
C GLN A 204 4.38 -13.41 1.20
N THR A 205 5.70 -13.55 1.19
CA THR A 205 6.66 -12.48 0.88
C THR A 205 7.61 -12.97 -0.23
N VAL A 206 8.24 -12.03 -0.93
CA VAL A 206 9.25 -12.34 -1.94
C VAL A 206 10.56 -12.69 -1.22
N LYS A 207 11.15 -13.84 -1.58
CA LYS A 207 12.42 -14.27 -0.99
C LYS A 207 13.54 -13.34 -1.46
N HIS A 208 14.46 -13.00 -0.55
CA HIS A 208 15.55 -12.05 -0.81
C HIS A 208 15.09 -10.61 -1.13
N GLY A 209 13.91 -10.23 -0.63
CA GLY A 209 13.34 -8.89 -0.77
C GLY A 209 12.64 -8.66 -2.10
N SER A 210 11.67 -7.75 -2.07
CA SER A 210 10.76 -7.47 -3.18
C SER A 210 11.46 -6.96 -4.45
N ALA A 211 12.58 -6.25 -4.35
CA ALA A 211 13.39 -5.83 -5.50
C ALA A 211 13.90 -7.00 -6.36
N SER A 212 13.83 -8.24 -5.87
CA SER A 212 14.18 -9.45 -6.63
C SER A 212 13.41 -9.58 -7.94
N TYR A 213 12.12 -9.24 -7.97
CA TYR A 213 11.36 -9.35 -9.22
C TYR A 213 11.75 -8.26 -10.23
N ILE A 214 12.23 -7.10 -9.77
CA ILE A 214 12.73 -6.04 -10.64
C ILE A 214 14.01 -6.50 -11.35
N ARG A 215 14.94 -7.08 -10.58
CA ARG A 215 16.16 -7.71 -11.13
C ARG A 215 15.81 -8.82 -12.12
N ALA A 216 14.78 -9.61 -11.82
CA ALA A 216 14.31 -10.65 -12.73
C ALA A 216 13.72 -10.07 -14.03
N ILE A 217 12.94 -8.98 -13.98
CA ILE A 217 12.45 -8.29 -15.19
C ILE A 217 13.63 -7.79 -16.02
N GLN A 218 14.60 -7.09 -15.40
CA GLN A 218 15.78 -6.59 -16.11
C GLN A 218 16.56 -7.70 -16.82
N LYS A 219 16.66 -8.87 -16.17
CA LYS A 219 17.33 -10.04 -16.74
C LYS A 219 16.55 -10.68 -17.89
N HIS A 220 15.23 -10.84 -17.76
CA HIS A 220 14.39 -11.53 -18.76
C HIS A 220 13.96 -10.63 -19.92
N CYS A 221 13.98 -9.31 -19.73
CA CYS A 221 13.54 -8.31 -20.71
C CYS A 221 14.68 -7.34 -21.04
N PRO A 222 15.78 -7.80 -21.67
CA PRO A 222 16.96 -6.96 -21.96
C PRO A 222 16.70 -5.86 -22.99
N SER A 223 15.56 -5.92 -23.71
CA SER A 223 15.13 -4.89 -24.66
C SER A 223 14.60 -3.61 -23.99
N ILE A 224 14.28 -3.65 -22.70
CA ILE A 224 13.83 -2.47 -21.95
C ILE A 224 15.02 -1.55 -21.72
N GLU A 225 14.89 -0.29 -22.14
CA GLU A 225 15.83 0.77 -21.81
C GLU A 225 15.47 1.36 -20.44
N TRP A 226 16.41 1.33 -19.50
CA TRP A 226 16.21 1.78 -18.12
C TRP A 226 16.92 3.11 -17.89
N LYS A 227 16.20 4.15 -17.46
CA LYS A 227 16.76 5.49 -17.21
C LYS A 227 16.48 5.99 -15.81
N PHE A 228 17.56 6.29 -15.08
CA PHE A 228 17.51 7.12 -13.88
C PHE A 228 17.48 8.60 -14.28
N ALA A 229 16.35 9.03 -14.83
CA ALA A 229 16.15 10.38 -15.33
C ALA A 229 14.77 10.89 -14.90
N GLU A 230 14.77 12.00 -14.18
CA GLU A 230 13.54 12.71 -13.83
C GLU A 230 12.97 13.37 -15.09
N VAL A 231 11.77 12.94 -15.48
CA VAL A 231 10.98 13.64 -16.51
C VAL A 231 10.52 14.97 -15.93
N LYS A 232 10.80 16.06 -16.64
CA LYS A 232 10.41 17.43 -16.27
C LYS A 232 9.12 17.86 -16.94
N ALA A 233 8.86 17.35 -18.14
CA ALA A 233 7.63 17.63 -18.85
C ALA A 233 7.34 16.60 -19.95
N VAL A 234 6.08 16.55 -20.34
CA VAL A 234 5.55 15.79 -21.46
C VAL A 234 4.73 16.73 -22.33
N SER A 235 5.05 16.78 -23.62
CA SER A 235 4.27 17.48 -24.64
C SER A 235 3.75 16.47 -25.65
N ARG A 236 2.48 16.58 -26.04
CA ARG A 236 1.85 15.62 -26.96
C ARG A 236 1.43 16.31 -28.25
N SER A 237 1.54 15.59 -29.37
CA SER A 237 1.04 15.96 -30.69
C SER A 237 0.16 14.83 -31.24
N PRO A 238 -0.60 15.06 -32.34
CA PRO A 238 -1.39 14.00 -32.97
C PRO A 238 -0.54 12.80 -33.44
N GLU A 239 0.75 12.99 -33.71
CA GLU A 239 1.66 11.99 -34.25
C GLU A 239 2.63 11.44 -33.20
N THR A 240 2.99 12.22 -32.19
CA THR A 240 4.14 11.91 -31.32
C THR A 240 3.96 12.40 -29.89
N VAL A 241 4.76 11.87 -28.98
CA VAL A 241 4.92 12.37 -27.62
C VAL A 241 6.37 12.73 -27.39
N LEU A 242 6.63 13.91 -26.82
CA LEU A 242 7.97 14.40 -26.49
C LEU A 242 8.17 14.37 -24.98
N ILE A 243 9.18 13.64 -24.53
CA ILE A 243 9.59 13.54 -23.13
C ILE A 243 10.79 14.44 -22.91
N GLU A 244 10.68 15.38 -21.97
CA GLU A 244 11.74 16.31 -21.59
C GLU A 244 12.39 15.88 -20.27
N THR A 245 13.71 15.76 -20.28
CA THR A 245 14.55 15.50 -19.10
C THR A 245 15.68 16.52 -19.04
N VAL A 246 16.47 16.50 -17.98
CA VAL A 246 17.67 17.34 -17.86
C VAL A 246 18.73 17.06 -18.94
N GLU A 247 18.73 15.86 -19.51
CA GLU A 247 19.69 15.44 -20.55
C GLU A 247 19.23 15.83 -21.97
N GLY A 248 17.97 16.26 -22.12
CA GLY A 248 17.39 16.66 -23.39
C GLY A 248 16.01 16.06 -23.62
N GLN A 249 15.57 16.14 -24.88
CA GLN A 249 14.25 15.72 -25.31
C GLN A 249 14.32 14.44 -26.13
N THR A 250 13.38 13.52 -25.93
CA THR A 250 13.28 12.28 -26.71
C THR A 250 11.84 12.07 -27.17
N GLN A 251 11.68 11.74 -28.46
CA GLN A 251 10.39 11.48 -29.07
C GLN A 251 9.99 10.00 -28.95
N TYR A 252 8.69 9.77 -28.73
CA TYR A 252 8.01 8.50 -28.56
C TYR A 252 6.70 8.47 -29.34
N ASP A 253 6.16 7.28 -29.60
CA ASP A 253 4.84 7.10 -30.22
C ASP A 253 3.71 7.15 -29.16
N TRP A 254 4.04 6.79 -27.92
CA TRP A 254 3.11 6.68 -26.80
C TRP A 254 3.79 6.93 -25.46
N VAL A 255 3.04 7.45 -24.48
CA VAL A 255 3.47 7.59 -23.09
C VAL A 255 2.51 6.90 -22.12
N ILE A 256 3.06 6.16 -21.17
CA ILE A 256 2.35 5.58 -20.04
C ILE A 256 2.81 6.29 -18.77
N PHE A 257 1.90 7.02 -18.13
CA PHE A 257 2.11 7.53 -16.79
C PHE A 257 1.82 6.44 -15.77
N ALA A 258 2.88 5.95 -15.13
CA ALA A 258 2.86 4.98 -14.04
C ALA A 258 3.31 5.60 -12.70
N SER A 259 3.31 6.93 -12.63
CA SER A 259 3.53 7.72 -11.42
C SER A 259 2.20 8.08 -10.75
N HIS A 260 2.26 8.80 -9.62
CA HIS A 260 1.06 9.33 -8.97
C HIS A 260 0.28 10.27 -9.90
N ALA A 261 -1.03 10.38 -9.70
CA ALA A 261 -1.93 11.14 -10.57
C ALA A 261 -1.59 12.63 -10.59
N ASP A 262 -1.21 13.20 -9.45
CA ASP A 262 -0.78 14.59 -9.32
C ASP A 262 0.58 14.83 -9.98
N ASP A 263 1.56 13.93 -9.75
CA ASP A 263 2.85 13.92 -10.46
C ASP A 263 2.59 13.86 -11.98
N SER A 264 1.75 12.93 -12.45
CA SER A 264 1.39 12.78 -13.87
C SER A 264 0.77 14.05 -14.45
N LEU A 265 -0.20 14.64 -13.74
CA LEU A 265 -0.87 15.85 -14.17
C LEU A 265 0.09 17.04 -14.25
N SER A 266 1.03 17.14 -13.30
CA SER A 266 2.04 18.22 -13.26
C SER A 266 3.03 18.16 -14.43
N LEU A 267 3.29 16.96 -14.97
CA LEU A 267 4.20 16.75 -16.08
C LEU A 267 3.59 17.10 -17.43
N LEU A 268 2.26 17.05 -17.57
CA LEU A 268 1.57 17.34 -18.84
C LEU A 268 1.51 18.85 -19.12
N LYS A 269 2.20 19.31 -20.16
CA LYS A 269 2.12 20.73 -20.61
C LYS A 269 0.77 21.08 -21.23
N ASP A 270 0.10 20.09 -21.80
CA ASP A 270 -1.13 20.22 -22.59
C ASP A 270 -2.28 19.40 -21.99
N SER A 271 -2.36 19.30 -20.66
CA SER A 271 -3.45 18.56 -20.01
C SER A 271 -4.82 19.02 -20.53
N SER A 272 -5.72 18.08 -20.78
CA SER A 272 -7.10 18.34 -21.16
C SER A 272 -7.94 18.73 -19.93
N LEU A 273 -9.16 19.22 -20.17
CA LEU A 273 -10.09 19.51 -19.06
C LEU A 273 -10.45 18.24 -18.29
N LEU A 274 -10.71 17.12 -19.00
CA LEU A 274 -11.05 15.83 -18.37
C LEU A 274 -9.87 15.27 -17.55
N GLU A 275 -8.65 15.34 -18.07
CA GLU A 275 -7.46 14.91 -17.32
C GLU A 275 -7.28 15.70 -16.03
N ARG A 276 -7.43 17.04 -16.07
CA ARG A 276 -7.40 17.87 -14.86
C ARG A 276 -8.54 17.51 -13.90
N GLU A 277 -9.75 17.36 -14.41
CA GLU A 277 -10.94 17.07 -13.60
C GLU A 277 -10.80 15.75 -12.85
N ILE A 278 -10.29 14.71 -13.51
CA ILE A 278 -10.21 13.35 -12.96
C ILE A 278 -8.94 13.17 -12.12
N LEU A 279 -7.76 13.49 -12.66
CA LEU A 279 -6.49 13.22 -11.97
C LEU A 279 -6.30 14.06 -10.70
N SER A 280 -6.87 15.27 -10.65
CA SER A 280 -6.80 16.13 -9.45
C SER A 280 -7.63 15.62 -8.26
N LYS A 281 -8.49 14.60 -8.45
CA LYS A 281 -9.28 14.03 -7.35
C LYS A 281 -8.48 13.09 -6.46
N PHE A 282 -7.36 12.56 -6.95
CA PHE A 282 -6.51 11.67 -6.18
C PHE A 282 -5.57 12.50 -5.28
N GLY A 283 -5.86 12.50 -3.99
CA GLY A 283 -4.98 13.05 -2.97
C GLY A 283 -3.88 12.06 -2.58
N TYR A 284 -2.81 12.58 -1.98
CA TYR A 284 -1.71 11.76 -1.45
C TYR A 284 -1.25 12.30 -0.10
N GLN A 285 -0.88 11.38 0.77
CA GLN A 285 -0.34 11.68 2.09
C GLN A 285 1.12 11.28 2.22
N ASP A 286 1.96 12.23 2.64
CA ASP A 286 3.33 11.96 3.03
C ASP A 286 3.39 11.15 4.32
N ASN A 287 4.18 10.10 4.29
CA ASN A 287 4.38 9.17 5.39
C ASN A 287 5.88 8.92 5.59
N ARG A 288 6.31 8.93 6.85
CA ARG A 288 7.69 8.62 7.24
C ARG A 288 7.79 7.16 7.61
N MET A 289 8.65 6.42 6.91
CA MET A 289 8.99 5.04 7.24
C MET A 289 10.39 5.00 7.85
N VAL A 290 10.54 4.30 8.97
CA VAL A 290 11.82 4.13 9.65
C VAL A 290 12.09 2.63 9.83
N VAL A 291 13.16 2.12 9.22
CA VAL A 291 13.66 0.77 9.50
C VAL A 291 14.69 0.88 10.63
N HIS A 292 14.50 0.11 11.70
CA HIS A 292 15.33 0.20 12.90
C HIS A 292 15.40 -1.13 13.67
N ARG A 293 16.26 -1.17 14.69
CA ARG A 293 16.41 -2.31 15.62
C ARG A 293 16.04 -2.00 17.07
N ASP A 294 15.47 -0.82 17.32
CA ASP A 294 15.07 -0.39 18.67
C ASP A 294 13.88 -1.22 19.20
N LEU A 295 14.18 -2.13 20.13
CA LEU A 295 13.19 -3.01 20.79
C LEU A 295 12.15 -2.24 21.61
N SER A 296 12.41 -0.99 21.99
CA SER A 296 11.50 -0.20 22.84
C SER A 296 10.17 0.14 22.16
N ILE A 297 10.09 -0.01 20.84
CA ILE A 297 8.83 0.15 20.11
C ILE A 297 7.83 -0.94 20.49
N MET A 298 8.28 -2.18 20.69
CA MET A 298 7.42 -3.35 20.90
C MET A 298 6.96 -3.50 22.37
N PRO A 299 5.86 -4.22 22.64
CA PRO A 299 5.44 -4.55 24.01
C PRO A 299 6.51 -5.31 24.78
N LYS A 300 6.59 -5.08 26.10
CA LYS A 300 7.54 -5.77 27.00
C LYS A 300 7.41 -7.29 26.95
N SER A 301 6.19 -7.82 26.82
CA SER A 301 5.96 -9.26 26.72
C SER A 301 5.96 -9.70 25.26
N ARG A 302 6.92 -10.56 24.89
CA ARG A 302 7.05 -11.12 23.54
C ARG A 302 5.85 -11.96 23.11
N LEU A 303 5.07 -12.49 24.06
CA LEU A 303 3.80 -13.20 23.77
C LEU A 303 2.75 -12.30 23.11
N GLN A 304 2.88 -10.98 23.23
CA GLN A 304 1.99 -10.00 22.64
C GLN A 304 2.47 -9.50 21.28
N TRP A 305 3.67 -9.92 20.85
CA TRP A 305 4.19 -9.51 19.55
C TRP A 305 3.38 -10.16 18.43
N ALA A 306 3.18 -9.38 17.39
CA ALA A 306 2.61 -9.79 16.13
C ALA A 306 3.43 -9.17 15.00
N SER A 307 3.25 -9.66 13.78
CA SER A 307 3.93 -9.07 12.62
C SER A 307 3.50 -7.63 12.39
N TRP A 308 2.23 -7.31 12.64
CA TRP A 308 1.65 -5.97 12.51
C TRP A 308 1.24 -5.49 13.89
N HIS A 309 1.75 -4.35 14.29
CA HIS A 309 1.55 -3.85 15.63
C HIS A 309 1.11 -2.38 15.61
N VAL A 310 -0.08 -2.12 16.15
CA VAL A 310 -0.60 -0.76 16.37
C VAL A 310 -0.18 -0.27 17.75
N HIS A 311 0.42 0.91 17.79
CA HIS A 311 0.73 1.65 19.01
C HIS A 311 -0.27 2.79 19.14
N VAL A 312 -1.04 2.82 20.23
CA VAL A 312 -1.90 3.96 20.56
C VAL A 312 -1.29 4.68 21.75
N THR A 313 -0.85 5.92 21.56
CA THR A 313 -0.14 6.70 22.58
C THR A 313 -0.88 8.00 22.89
N PRO A 314 -0.73 8.57 24.11
CA PRO A 314 -1.11 9.94 24.35
C PRO A 314 -0.35 10.87 23.39
N LYS A 315 -0.97 11.96 22.95
CA LYS A 315 -0.29 12.94 22.10
C LYS A 315 0.81 13.66 22.89
N SER A 316 1.97 13.86 22.26
CA SER A 316 3.01 14.76 22.79
C SER A 316 2.55 16.21 22.60
N GLN A 317 2.74 17.09 23.58
CA GLN A 317 2.29 18.51 23.60
C GLN A 317 2.81 19.41 22.44
N VAL A 318 3.47 18.84 21.42
CA VAL A 318 4.23 19.57 20.39
C VAL A 318 3.43 19.83 19.10
N GLN A 319 2.25 19.21 18.91
CA GLN A 319 1.47 19.36 17.65
C GLN A 319 0.00 19.73 17.94
N ASN A 320 -0.39 20.93 17.52
CA ASN A 320 -1.74 21.50 17.62
C ASN A 320 -2.72 20.77 16.67
N GLU A 321 -3.25 19.62 17.07
CA GLU A 321 -4.41 19.03 16.39
C GLU A 321 -5.40 18.43 17.40
N VAL A 322 -6.63 18.25 16.94
CA VAL A 322 -7.89 18.17 17.72
C VAL A 322 -8.08 16.85 18.52
N SER A 323 -7.27 15.81 18.30
CA SER A 323 -7.36 14.52 19.04
C SER A 323 -6.25 14.35 20.09
N ASP A 324 -6.58 13.81 21.28
CA ASP A 324 -5.65 13.55 22.40
C ASP A 324 -4.77 12.28 22.22
N ILE A 325 -4.92 11.58 21.08
CA ILE A 325 -4.38 10.24 20.83
C ILE A 325 -3.62 10.23 19.51
N HIS A 326 -2.51 9.48 19.44
CA HIS A 326 -1.74 9.29 18.22
C HIS A 326 -1.48 7.80 17.94
N TYR A 327 -1.62 7.41 16.67
CA TYR A 327 -1.46 6.04 16.20
C TYR A 327 -0.16 5.88 15.42
N GLY A 328 0.57 4.81 15.70
CA GLY A 328 1.77 4.41 14.98
C GLY A 328 1.70 2.93 14.62
N PHE A 329 2.34 2.55 13.52
CA PHE A 329 2.27 1.18 13.00
C PHE A 329 3.67 0.62 12.84
N THR A 330 3.93 -0.51 13.47
CA THR A 330 5.22 -1.21 13.41
C THR A 330 5.06 -2.58 12.80
N TYR A 331 5.94 -2.89 11.85
CA TYR A 331 6.07 -4.19 11.23
C TYR A 331 7.28 -4.92 11.80
N TRP A 332 7.08 -6.10 12.40
CA TRP A 332 8.17 -6.95 12.87
C TRP A 332 8.72 -7.78 11.70
N MET A 333 9.79 -7.27 11.09
CA MET A 333 10.29 -7.76 9.80
C MET A 333 10.86 -9.17 9.87
N ASN A 334 11.44 -9.61 11.00
CA ASN A 334 11.92 -10.98 11.10
C ASN A 334 10.80 -12.01 10.97
N ASN A 335 9.61 -11.72 11.51
CA ASN A 335 8.46 -12.62 11.43
C ASN A 335 7.70 -12.45 10.11
N LEU A 336 7.61 -11.22 9.62
CA LEU A 336 6.89 -10.90 8.39
C LEU A 336 7.66 -11.35 7.13
N GLN A 337 9.00 -11.25 7.14
CA GLN A 337 9.86 -11.60 6.00
C GLN A 337 10.75 -12.83 6.20
N ASN A 338 10.65 -13.52 7.34
CA ASN A 338 11.54 -14.62 7.72
C ASN A 338 13.03 -14.23 7.65
N LEU A 339 13.37 -13.04 8.15
CA LEU A 339 14.77 -12.59 8.17
C LEU A 339 15.62 -13.55 9.01
N SER A 340 16.77 -13.95 8.49
CA SER A 340 17.64 -14.97 9.08
C SER A 340 18.57 -14.45 10.19
N CYS A 341 18.54 -13.15 10.51
CA CYS A 341 19.38 -12.55 11.55
C CYS A 341 18.78 -12.68 12.95
N ALA A 342 19.65 -12.68 13.98
CA ALA A 342 19.23 -12.75 15.38
C ALA A 342 18.74 -11.38 15.89
N THR A 343 19.39 -10.30 15.46
CA THR A 343 18.90 -8.93 15.68
C THR A 343 17.47 -8.78 15.14
N GLN A 344 16.59 -8.21 15.97
CA GLN A 344 15.20 -7.95 15.59
C GLN A 344 15.13 -6.62 14.82
N ILE A 345 14.51 -6.65 13.66
CA ILE A 345 14.35 -5.54 12.73
C ILE A 345 12.87 -5.18 12.65
N PHE A 346 12.61 -3.87 12.68
CA PHE A 346 11.29 -3.28 12.64
C PHE A 346 11.22 -2.23 11.55
N SER A 347 10.08 -2.15 10.87
CA SER A 347 9.74 -1.03 9.99
C SER A 347 8.57 -0.30 10.62
N THR A 348 8.76 0.96 11.03
CA THR A 348 7.74 1.76 11.72
C THR A 348 7.28 2.90 10.83
N LEU A 349 5.99 2.88 10.50
CA LEU A 349 5.28 3.92 9.77
C LEU A 349 4.80 5.00 10.75
N ASN A 350 5.19 6.24 10.47
CA ASN A 350 4.90 7.44 11.26
C ASN A 350 5.12 7.19 12.76
N PRO A 351 6.37 6.98 13.20
CA PRO A 351 6.65 6.63 14.60
C PRO A 351 6.04 7.63 15.58
N ASN A 352 5.13 7.16 16.43
CA ASN A 352 4.51 7.92 17.52
C ASN A 352 5.27 7.79 18.85
N MET A 353 6.30 6.96 18.87
CA MET A 353 7.23 6.78 19.98
C MET A 353 8.64 7.13 19.51
N LYS A 354 9.49 7.62 20.44
CA LYS A 354 10.87 7.97 20.12
C LYS A 354 11.68 6.70 19.81
N ILE A 355 12.20 6.61 18.59
CA ILE A 355 13.20 5.62 18.18
C ILE A 355 14.59 6.18 18.46
N LYS A 356 15.47 5.40 19.09
CA LYS A 356 16.86 5.81 19.33
C LYS A 356 17.62 5.99 18.02
N ALA A 357 18.31 7.13 17.88
CA ALA A 357 19.02 7.48 16.65
C ALA A 357 20.07 6.43 16.24
N GLN A 358 20.79 5.84 17.20
CA GLN A 358 21.79 4.80 16.92
C GLN A 358 21.22 3.45 16.44
N ASP A 359 19.90 3.27 16.54
CA ASP A 359 19.20 2.06 16.15
C ASP A 359 18.47 2.21 14.80
N ILE A 360 18.45 3.42 14.24
CA ILE A 360 17.88 3.69 12.91
C ILE A 360 18.85 3.16 11.84
N LEU A 361 18.33 2.33 10.94
CA LEU A 361 19.06 1.71 9.84
C LEU A 361 18.74 2.42 8.53
N VAL A 362 17.47 2.75 8.30
CA VAL A 362 17.01 3.43 7.09
C VAL A 362 15.86 4.37 7.42
N GLU A 363 15.81 5.52 6.75
CA GLU A 363 14.64 6.39 6.70
C GLU A 363 14.18 6.64 5.26
N ARG A 364 12.86 6.60 5.06
CA ARG A 364 12.20 6.85 3.78
C ARG A 364 10.99 7.74 3.97
N LYS A 365 10.67 8.51 2.93
CA LYS A 365 9.39 9.22 2.81
C LYS A 365 8.63 8.61 1.65
N TYR A 366 7.41 8.16 1.92
CA TYR A 366 6.49 7.60 0.94
C TYR A 366 5.25 8.47 0.83
N ARG A 367 4.58 8.42 -0.32
CA ARG A 367 3.30 9.09 -0.54
C ARG A 367 2.25 8.03 -0.80
N HIS A 368 1.25 7.90 0.08
CA HIS A 368 0.16 6.94 -0.08
C HIS A 368 -1.10 7.64 -0.63
N PRO A 369 -1.87 7.02 -1.53
CA PRO A 369 -3.13 7.59 -2.01
C PRO A 369 -4.16 7.77 -0.89
N VAL A 370 -4.94 8.84 -0.97
CA VAL A 370 -6.09 9.10 -0.09
C VAL A 370 -7.36 8.65 -0.80
N PHE A 371 -8.13 7.76 -0.17
CA PHE A 371 -9.36 7.16 -0.73
C PHE A 371 -10.63 7.80 -0.15
N ASP A 372 -10.86 9.07 -0.48
CA ASP A 372 -12.12 9.75 -0.17
C ASP A 372 -13.16 9.55 -1.30
N ALA A 373 -14.39 10.04 -1.08
CA ALA A 373 -15.49 9.89 -2.03
C ALA A 373 -15.13 10.42 -3.44
N LYS A 374 -14.42 11.55 -3.53
CA LYS A 374 -14.02 12.12 -4.83
C LYS A 374 -13.00 11.25 -5.56
N ALA A 375 -12.03 10.65 -4.86
CA ALA A 375 -11.05 9.76 -5.45
C ALA A 375 -11.74 8.49 -5.99
N ILE A 376 -12.63 7.89 -5.19
CA ILE A 376 -13.36 6.67 -5.57
C ILE A 376 -14.29 6.93 -6.76
N GLN A 377 -14.97 8.07 -6.81
CA GLN A 377 -15.76 8.45 -7.98
C GLN A 377 -14.88 8.59 -9.23
N ALA A 378 -13.71 9.23 -9.11
CA ALA A 378 -12.78 9.40 -10.22
C ALA A 378 -12.26 8.06 -10.77
N GLN A 379 -12.14 7.00 -9.94
CA GLN A 379 -11.71 5.68 -10.40
C GLN A 379 -12.60 5.10 -11.50
N SER A 380 -13.92 5.36 -11.43
CA SER A 380 -14.89 4.89 -12.42
C SER A 380 -14.76 5.58 -13.79
N ARG A 381 -14.05 6.71 -13.83
CA ARG A 381 -13.91 7.58 -15.00
C ARG A 381 -12.63 7.37 -15.80
N TRP A 382 -11.85 6.34 -15.46
CA TRP A 382 -10.56 6.05 -16.12
C TRP A 382 -10.63 5.98 -17.66
N GLN A 383 -11.71 5.38 -18.19
CA GLN A 383 -11.90 5.23 -19.64
C GLN A 383 -12.07 6.57 -20.38
N GLU A 384 -12.47 7.64 -19.69
CA GLU A 384 -12.65 8.97 -20.30
C GLU A 384 -11.32 9.60 -20.71
N ILE A 385 -10.20 9.23 -20.06
CA ILE A 385 -8.87 9.82 -20.30
C ILE A 385 -7.87 8.84 -20.90
N ASN A 386 -8.03 7.53 -20.67
CA ASN A 386 -7.04 6.56 -21.14
C ASN A 386 -7.16 6.31 -22.64
N GLY A 387 -6.04 6.28 -23.35
CA GLY A 387 -6.03 6.09 -24.81
C GLY A 387 -6.13 7.39 -25.60
N GLN A 388 -6.42 8.50 -24.93
CA GLN A 388 -6.51 9.82 -25.57
C GLN A 388 -5.11 10.42 -25.72
N ASN A 389 -4.89 11.19 -26.79
CA ASN A 389 -3.64 11.94 -27.02
C ASN A 389 -2.37 11.09 -26.85
N ARG A 390 -2.38 9.83 -27.33
CA ARG A 390 -1.25 8.90 -27.22
C ARG A 390 -0.76 8.66 -25.78
N THR A 391 -1.69 8.73 -24.83
CA THR A 391 -1.42 8.71 -23.40
C THR A 391 -2.19 7.60 -22.70
N SER A 392 -1.55 6.97 -21.71
CA SER A 392 -2.22 6.07 -20.77
C SER A 392 -1.83 6.37 -19.34
N PHE A 393 -2.71 6.06 -18.40
CA PHE A 393 -2.53 6.26 -16.97
C PHE A 393 -2.74 4.95 -16.23
N CYS A 394 -1.76 4.52 -15.46
CA CYS A 394 -1.87 3.38 -14.55
C CYS A 394 -1.21 3.70 -13.21
N GLY A 395 -1.57 2.95 -12.18
CA GLY A 395 -1.20 3.25 -10.81
C GLY A 395 -2.15 2.57 -9.83
N ALA A 396 -1.64 2.26 -8.62
CA ALA A 396 -2.43 1.59 -7.59
C ALA A 396 -3.64 2.44 -7.11
N TYR A 397 -3.60 3.77 -7.32
CA TYR A 397 -4.68 4.70 -6.99
C TYR A 397 -5.96 4.48 -7.83
N TRP A 398 -5.90 3.68 -8.91
CA TRP A 398 -7.08 3.25 -9.67
C TRP A 398 -7.85 2.08 -9.04
N GLY A 399 -7.40 1.55 -7.89
CA GLY A 399 -8.04 0.48 -7.13
C GLY A 399 -7.97 0.74 -5.62
N TRP A 400 -7.60 -0.26 -4.82
CA TRP A 400 -7.47 -0.10 -3.37
C TRP A 400 -6.11 0.40 -2.88
N GLY A 401 -5.18 0.69 -3.78
CA GLY A 401 -3.83 1.18 -3.41
C GLY A 401 -2.80 0.09 -3.19
N PHE A 402 -3.12 -1.18 -3.45
CA PHE A 402 -2.22 -2.31 -3.24
C PHE A 402 -1.43 -2.67 -4.51
N HIS A 403 -0.47 -3.58 -4.35
CA HIS A 403 0.43 -3.99 -5.42
C HIS A 403 -0.31 -4.62 -6.62
N GLU A 404 -1.33 -5.45 -6.35
CA GLU A 404 -2.18 -6.02 -7.39
C GLU A 404 -3.00 -4.94 -8.11
N ASP A 405 -3.47 -3.89 -7.42
CA ASP A 405 -4.17 -2.78 -8.07
C ASP A 405 -3.28 -2.08 -9.09
N GLY A 406 -2.00 -1.90 -8.74
CA GLY A 406 -1.00 -1.39 -9.66
C GLY A 406 -0.83 -2.28 -10.89
N ALA A 407 -0.60 -3.58 -10.69
CA ALA A 407 -0.48 -4.56 -11.78
C ALA A 407 -1.74 -4.65 -12.65
N ARG A 408 -2.93 -4.66 -12.04
CA ARG A 408 -4.24 -4.68 -12.71
C ARG A 408 -4.48 -3.43 -13.52
N SER A 409 -4.21 -2.25 -12.96
CA SER A 409 -4.32 -0.99 -13.70
C SER A 409 -3.41 -0.97 -14.93
N ALA A 410 -2.20 -1.52 -14.82
CA ALA A 410 -1.27 -1.65 -15.92
C ALA A 410 -1.71 -2.71 -16.94
N SER A 411 -2.27 -3.85 -16.50
CA SER A 411 -2.80 -4.87 -17.43
C SER A 411 -3.88 -4.30 -18.35
N ARG A 412 -4.77 -3.44 -17.82
CA ARG A 412 -5.78 -2.74 -18.66
C ARG A 412 -5.13 -1.89 -19.75
N VAL A 413 -4.07 -1.14 -19.41
CA VAL A 413 -3.30 -0.34 -20.39
C VAL A 413 -2.62 -1.24 -21.42
N VAL A 414 -1.96 -2.30 -20.97
CA VAL A 414 -1.26 -3.26 -21.83
C VAL A 414 -2.22 -3.89 -22.84
N GLU A 415 -3.38 -4.38 -22.37
CA GLU A 415 -4.40 -5.01 -23.22
C GLU A 415 -4.93 -4.03 -24.28
N GLN A 416 -5.15 -2.77 -23.91
CA GLN A 416 -5.55 -1.74 -24.87
C GLN A 416 -4.46 -1.48 -25.92
N LEU A 417 -3.20 -1.38 -25.52
CA LEU A 417 -2.09 -1.09 -26.44
C LEU A 417 -1.73 -2.25 -27.36
N LEU A 418 -1.89 -3.49 -26.91
CA LEU A 418 -1.69 -4.68 -27.74
C LEU A 418 -2.83 -4.90 -28.74
N ALA A 419 -3.96 -4.22 -28.57
CA ALA A 419 -5.10 -4.25 -29.49
C ALA A 419 -5.05 -3.15 -30.58
N LEU A 420 -4.10 -2.20 -30.47
CA LEU A 420 -3.81 -1.19 -31.49
C LEU A 420 -2.83 -1.74 -32.53
#